data_AF-A0A139BNU5-F1
#
_entry.id   AF-A0A139BNU5-F1
#
_cell.length_a   1.000
_cell.length_b   1.000
_cell.length_c   1.000
_cell.angle_alpha   90.00
_cell.angle_beta   90.00
_cell.angle_gamma   90.00
#
_symmetry.space_group_name_H-M   'P 1'
#
loop_
_entity.id
_entity.type
_entity.pdbx_description
1 polymer ?
#
loop_
_entity_poly.entity_id
_entity_poly.type
_entity_poly.pdbx_seq_one_letter_code
_entity_poly.pdbx_strand_id
1 'polypeptide(L)' 'MAPTTMVHVRVDNEVKEQATEALAAMGLSVSDAVRLFLN' A
#
# COMPACT_ATOMS: atom_id res chain seq x y z
N MET A 1 5.05 21.34 2.37
CA MET A 1 4.52 19.95 2.38
C MET A 1 3.53 19.83 1.23
N ALA A 2 3.64 18.81 0.38
CA ALA A 2 2.64 18.58 -0.67
C ALA A 2 1.30 18.16 -0.04
N PRO A 3 0.14 18.57 -0.59
CA PRO A 3 -1.15 18.14 -0.08
C PRO A 3 -1.28 16.62 -0.26
N THR A 4 -1.60 15.90 0.83
CA THR A 4 -1.89 14.47 0.77
C THR A 4 -3.40 14.26 0.72
N THR A 5 -3.82 13.24 -0.02
CA THR A 5 -5.22 12.81 -0.09
C THR A 5 -5.28 11.31 0.12
N MET A 6 -6.34 10.82 0.76
CA MET A 6 -6.52 9.40 1.01
C MET A 6 -7.18 8.72 -0.19
N VAL A 7 -6.73 7.50 -0.51
CA VAL A 7 -7.32 6.65 -1.53
C VAL A 7 -8.03 5.48 -0.84
N HIS A 8 -9.34 5.34 -1.08
CA HIS A 8 -10.09 4.16 -0.63
C HIS A 8 -10.11 3.10 -1.74
N VAL A 9 -9.42 1.99 -1.52
CA VAL A 9 -9.42 0.84 -2.43
C VAL A 9 -10.07 -0.34 -1.73
N ARG A 10 -11.01 -1.00 -2.42
CA ARG A 10 -11.54 -2.29 -1.97
C ARG A 10 -10.57 -3.39 -2.38
N VAL A 11 -10.19 -4.21 -1.43
CA VAL A 11 -9.33 -5.37 -1.61
C VAL A 11 -9.83 -6.47 -0.71
N ASP A 12 -9.76 -7.71 -1.18
CA ASP A 12 -10.06 -8.87 -0.36
C ASP A 12 -9.12 -8.93 0.85
N ASN A 13 -9.64 -9.37 1.99
CA ASN A 13 -8.88 -9.37 3.24
C ASN A 13 -7.62 -10.25 3.15
N GLU A 14 -7.72 -11.42 2.52
CA GLU A 14 -6.57 -12.32 2.34
C GLU A 14 -5.47 -11.67 1.50
N VAL A 15 -5.86 -11.01 0.40
CA VAL A 15 -4.92 -10.29 -0.46
C VAL A 15 -4.27 -9.14 0.30
N LYS A 16 -5.04 -8.41 1.11
CA LYS A 16 -4.54 -7.32 1.94
C LYS A 16 -3.51 -7.81 2.96
N GLU A 17 -3.75 -8.93 3.63
CA GLU A 17 -2.83 -9.53 4.60
C GLU A 17 -1.54 -9.98 3.90
N GLN A 18 -1.66 -10.78 2.84
CA GLN A 18 -0.51 -11.27 2.07
C GLN A 18 0.35 -10.13 1.51
N ALA A 19 -0.27 -9.10 0.93
CA ALA A 19 0.45 -7.94 0.41
C ALA A 19 1.14 -7.17 1.54
N THR A 20 0.50 -7.03 2.71
CA THR A 20 1.10 -6.35 3.85
C THR A 20 2.33 -7.09 4.35
N GLU A 21 2.27 -8.42 4.51
CA GLU A 21 3.41 -9.23 4.94
C GLU A 21 4.55 -9.21 3.92
N ALA A 22 4.24 -9.41 2.64
CA ALA A 22 5.24 -9.42 1.57
C ALA A 22 5.97 -8.07 1.46
N LEU A 23 5.23 -6.96 1.51
CA LEU A 23 5.83 -5.62 1.46
C LEU A 23 6.62 -5.31 2.74
N ALA A 24 6.14 -5.72 3.91
CA ALA A 24 6.86 -5.55 5.17
C ALA A 24 8.18 -6.34 5.19
N ALA A 25 8.22 -7.54 4.62
CA ALA A 25 9.45 -8.32 4.45
C ALA A 25 10.49 -7.61 3.57
N MET A 26 10.03 -6.74 2.66
CA MET A 26 10.88 -5.88 1.83
C MET A 26 11.19 -4.53 2.48
N GLY A 27 10.71 -4.26 3.71
CA GLY A 27 10.87 -2.99 4.40
C GLY A 27 10.00 -1.86 3.85
N LEU A 28 8.95 -2.18 3.08
CA LEU A 28 8.05 -1.23 2.46
C LEU A 28 6.70 -1.21 3.17
N SER A 29 6.10 -0.02 3.31
CA SER A 29 4.70 0.08 3.69
C SER A 29 3.80 -0.08 2.47
N VAL A 30 2.55 -0.49 2.69
CA VAL A 30 1.51 -0.53 1.63
C VAL A 30 1.36 0.84 0.96
N SER A 31 1.44 1.92 1.74
CA SER A 31 1.38 3.29 1.21
C SER A 31 2.55 3.63 0.28
N ASP A 32 3.75 3.12 0.56
CA ASP A 32 4.93 3.36 -0.28
C ASP A 32 4.84 2.58 -1.59
N ALA A 33 4.36 1.33 -1.53
CA ALA A 33 4.06 0.55 -2.72
C ALA A 33 3.01 1.26 -3.60
N VAL A 34 1.91 1.73 -3.01
CA VAL A 34 0.85 2.45 -3.74
C VAL A 34 1.39 3.72 -4.41
N ARG A 35 2.27 4.48 -3.75
CA ARG A 35 2.93 5.67 -4.35
C ARG A 35 3.82 5.30 -5.55
N LEU A 36 4.52 4.17 -5.49
CA LEU A 36 5.36 3.68 -6.58
C LEU A 36 4.53 3.31 -7.83
N PHE A 37 3.36 2.70 -7.64
CA PHE A 37 2.53 2.22 -8.76
C PHE A 37 1.59 3.29 -9.35
N LEU A 38 1.26 4.35 -8.62
CA LEU A 38 0.29 5.38 -9.03
C LEU A 38 0.93 6.73 -9.42
N ASN A 39 2.26 6.80 -9.61
CA ASN A 39 2.94 7.99 -10.15
C ASN A 39 2.70 8.19 -11.65
#